data_AF-A0A0N8GLT8-F1
#
_entry.id   AF-A0A0N8GLT8-F1
#
_cell.length_a   1.000
_cell.length_b   1.000
_cell.length_c   1.000
_cell.angle_alpha   90.00
_cell.angle_beta   90.00
_cell.angle_gamma   90.00
#
_symmetry.space_group_name_H-M   'P 1'
#
loop_
_entity.id
_entity.type
_entity.pdbx_description
1 polymer ?
#
loop_
_entity_poly.entity_id
_entity_poly.type
_entity_poly.pdbx_seq_one_letter_code
_entity_poly.pdbx_strand_id
1 'polypeptide(L)'
;MISNNVTGSEKPVRINRLVSVILNGVPLNRLAAQNGNDVYGMANALMAGTSDTVKRNILSHERPMLEHSLRKEIRRRTNINHTL
;
A
#
# COMPACT_ATOMS: atom_id res chain seq x y z
N MET A 1 -18.46 9.89 -30.40
CA MET A 1 -17.12 9.77 -29.76
C MET A 1 -17.28 10.18 -28.31
N ILE A 2 -17.22 9.23 -27.38
CA ILE A 2 -17.34 9.54 -25.95
C ILE A 2 -15.94 9.79 -25.42
N SER A 3 -15.58 11.07 -25.26
CA SER A 3 -14.35 11.48 -24.59
C SER A 3 -14.54 11.28 -23.09
N ASN A 4 -13.99 10.19 -22.56
CA ASN A 4 -13.90 9.95 -21.11
C ASN A 4 -12.89 10.93 -20.51
N ASN A 5 -13.40 12.09 -20.07
CA ASN A 5 -12.65 13.10 -19.35
C ASN A 5 -12.57 12.70 -17.87
N VAL A 6 -11.71 11.72 -17.54
CA VAL A 6 -11.54 11.22 -16.17
C VAL A 6 -10.36 11.92 -15.46
N THR A 7 -10.40 13.26 -15.40
CA THR A 7 -9.23 14.08 -15.01
C THR A 7 -9.30 14.61 -13.57
N GLY A 8 -9.73 13.80 -12.59
CA GLY A 8 -9.73 14.24 -11.19
C GLY A 8 -9.72 13.19 -10.08
N SER A 9 -10.34 12.02 -10.27
CA SER A 9 -10.56 11.04 -9.19
C SER A 9 -9.81 9.71 -9.34
N GLU A 10 -9.17 9.45 -10.48
CA GLU A 10 -8.55 8.14 -10.77
C GLU A 10 -7.31 7.88 -9.93
N LYS A 11 -6.50 8.91 -9.64
CA LYS A 11 -5.23 8.77 -8.92
C LYS A 11 -5.45 8.21 -7.50
N PRO A 12 -6.37 8.75 -6.67
CA PRO A 12 -6.69 8.16 -5.36
C PRO A 12 -7.20 6.72 -5.46
N VAL A 13 -8.07 6.41 -6.42
CA VAL A 13 -8.66 5.07 -6.58
C VAL A 13 -7.58 4.05 -6.97
N ARG A 14 -6.69 4.41 -7.90
CA ARG A 14 -5.60 3.56 -8.35
C ARG A 14 -4.60 3.25 -7.23
N ILE A 15 -4.19 4.26 -6.47
CA ILE A 15 -3.29 4.05 -5.32
C ILE A 15 -3.95 3.14 -4.28
N ASN A 16 -5.21 3.38 -3.94
CA ASN A 16 -5.92 2.53 -2.98
C ASN A 16 -6.02 1.07 -3.46
N ARG A 17 -6.20 0.85 -4.77
CA ARG A 17 -6.18 -0.48 -5.37
C ARG A 17 -4.81 -1.14 -5.26
N LEU A 18 -3.74 -0.42 -5.56
CA LEU A 18 -2.36 -0.92 -5.39
C LEU A 18 -2.08 -1.27 -3.92
N VAL A 19 -2.40 -0.38 -2.97
CA VAL A 19 -2.29 -0.65 -1.52
C VAL A 19 -3.02 -1.93 -1.14
N SER A 20 -4.25 -2.10 -1.63
CA SER A 20 -5.06 -3.29 -1.34
C SER A 20 -4.43 -4.56 -1.89
N VAL A 21 -3.90 -4.53 -3.12
CA VAL A 21 -3.20 -5.66 -3.74
C VAL A 21 -1.94 -6.03 -2.95
N ILE A 22 -1.15 -5.04 -2.55
CA ILE A 22 0.10 -5.24 -1.80
C ILE A 22 -0.16 -5.83 -0.42
N LEU A 23 -1.24 -5.40 0.24
CA LEU A 23 -1.62 -5.87 1.58
C LEU A 23 -2.46 -7.15 1.56
N ASN A 24 -2.90 -7.60 0.39
CA ASN A 24 -3.76 -8.77 0.30
C ASN A 24 -3.00 -10.03 0.72
N GLY A 25 -3.53 -10.75 1.70
CA GLY A 25 -2.87 -11.95 2.24
C GLY A 25 -1.62 -11.66 3.10
N VAL A 26 -1.32 -10.40 3.41
CA VAL A 26 -0.19 -10.05 4.28
C VAL A 26 -0.61 -10.17 5.75
N PRO A 27 0.00 -11.06 6.55
CA PRO A 27 -0.24 -11.12 7.99
C PRO A 27 0.46 -9.96 8.70
N LEU A 28 -0.23 -8.81 8.80
CA LEU A 28 0.37 -7.58 9.34
C LEU A 28 0.91 -7.72 10.77
N ASN A 29 0.31 -8.56 11.61
CA ASN A 29 0.81 -8.81 12.97
C ASN A 29 2.18 -9.51 12.94
N ARG A 30 2.36 -10.48 12.04
CA ARG A 30 3.65 -11.16 11.85
C ARG A 30 4.69 -10.20 11.26
N LEU A 31 4.29 -9.40 10.28
CA LEU A 31 5.15 -8.39 9.68
C LEU A 31 5.57 -7.34 10.72
N ALA A 32 4.66 -6.92 11.59
CA ALA A 32 4.93 -6.00 12.68
C ALA A 32 5.89 -6.60 13.71
N ALA A 33 5.69 -7.86 14.12
CA ALA A 33 6.60 -8.56 15.02
C ALA A 33 8.03 -8.67 14.43
N GLN A 34 8.17 -8.92 13.13
CA GLN A 34 9.46 -8.99 12.44
C GLN A 34 10.17 -7.65 12.29
N ASN A 35 9.41 -6.55 12.25
CA ASN A 35 9.93 -5.19 12.04
C ASN A 35 9.85 -4.33 13.31
N GLY A 36 9.61 -4.92 14.49
CA GLY A 36 9.52 -4.17 15.75
C GLY A 36 8.41 -3.11 15.78
N ASN A 37 7.29 -3.37 15.10
CA ASN A 37 6.18 -2.43 14.87
C ASN A 37 6.58 -1.14 14.09
N ASP A 38 7.74 -1.12 13.44
CA ASP A 38 8.13 0.01 12.59
C ASP A 38 7.34 0.01 11.27
N VAL A 39 6.36 0.91 11.19
CA VAL A 39 5.52 1.11 10.00
C VAL A 39 6.34 1.45 8.76
N TYR A 40 7.48 2.14 8.90
CA TYR A 40 8.34 2.48 7.77
C TYR A 40 9.06 1.23 7.23
N GLY A 41 9.68 0.44 8.11
CA GLY A 41 10.28 -0.85 7.78
C GLY A 41 9.27 -1.82 7.17
N MET A 42 8.07 -1.92 7.74
CA MET A 42 6.99 -2.77 7.19
C MET A 42 6.59 -2.37 5.77
N ALA A 43 6.38 -1.07 5.51
CA ALA A 43 6.03 -0.59 4.17
C ALA A 43 7.17 -0.84 3.17
N ASN A 44 8.42 -0.65 3.58
CA ASN A 44 9.58 -0.92 2.73
C ASN A 44 9.71 -2.41 2.40
N ALA A 45 9.53 -3.29 3.40
CA ALA A 45 9.53 -4.75 3.21
C ALA A 45 8.45 -5.19 2.22
N LEU A 46 7.25 -4.57 2.28
CA LEU A 46 6.16 -4.87 1.34
C LEU A 46 6.43 -4.38 -0.08
N MET A 47 7.05 -3.21 -0.23
CA MET A 47 7.46 -2.69 -1.53
C MET A 47 8.64 -3.50 -2.12
N ALA A 48 9.52 -4.04 -1.27
CA ALA A 48 10.60 -4.92 -1.70
C ALA A 48 10.09 -6.33 -2.06
N GLY A 49 9.17 -6.89 -1.28
CA GLY A 49 8.62 -8.24 -1.44
C GLY A 49 7.47 -8.37 -2.44
N THR A 50 7.02 -7.27 -3.04
CA THR A 50 5.98 -7.31 -4.07
C THR A 50 6.49 -7.92 -5.37
N SER A 51 5.60 -8.62 -6.07
CA SER A 51 5.93 -9.27 -7.34
C SER A 51 6.37 -8.26 -8.40
N ASP A 52 7.22 -8.71 -9.32
CA ASP A 52 7.70 -7.85 -10.42
C ASP A 52 6.56 -7.32 -11.28
N THR A 53 5.46 -8.08 -11.37
CA THR A 53 4.24 -7.63 -12.04
C THR A 53 3.64 -6.41 -11.34
N VAL A 54 3.53 -6.40 -10.00
CA VAL A 54 3.04 -5.23 -9.25
C VAL A 54 4.04 -4.08 -9.36
N LYS A 55 5.34 -4.34 -9.23
CA LYS A 55 6.40 -3.32 -9.37
C LYS A 55 6.36 -2.62 -10.73
N ARG A 56 6.19 -3.37 -11.82
CA ARG A 56 6.03 -2.80 -13.18
C ARG A 56 4.76 -1.97 -13.36
N ASN A 57 3.74 -2.22 -12.55
CA ASN A 57 2.49 -1.45 -12.58
C ASN A 57 2.55 -0.17 -11.72
N ILE A 58 3.59 0.01 -10.91
CA ILE A 58 3.77 1.22 -10.09
C ILE A 58 4.52 2.25 -10.93
N LEU A 59 3.87 3.36 -11.25
CA LEU A 59 4.54 4.45 -11.96
C LEU A 59 5.48 5.17 -11.00
N SER A 60 6.64 5.64 -11.49
CA SER A 60 7.66 6.28 -10.63
C SER A 60 7.12 7.47 -9.83
N HIS A 61 6.20 8.25 -10.43
CA HIS A 61 5.56 9.39 -9.77
C HIS A 61 4.46 8.99 -8.77
N GLU A 62 3.95 7.76 -8.84
CA GLU A 62 2.96 7.20 -7.91
C GLU A 62 3.62 6.64 -6.65
N ARG A 63 4.90 6.24 -6.74
CA ARG A 63 5.62 5.57 -5.68
C ARG A 63 5.59 6.31 -4.32
N PRO A 64 5.85 7.63 -4.24
CA PRO A 64 5.77 8.33 -2.95
C PRO A 64 4.36 8.29 -2.34
N MET A 65 3.33 8.44 -3.19
CA MET A 65 1.92 8.43 -2.76
C MET A 65 1.47 7.03 -2.32
N LEU A 66 1.96 5.99 -3.01
CA LEU A 66 1.74 4.60 -2.65
C LEU A 66 2.40 4.25 -1.31
N GLU A 67 3.66 4.62 -1.11
CA GLU A 67 4.37 4.40 0.15
C GLU A 67 3.66 5.10 1.33
N HIS A 68 3.25 6.35 1.13
CA HIS A 68 2.47 7.08 2.13
C HIS A 68 1.15 6.36 2.47
N SER A 69 0.42 5.91 1.45
CA SER A 69 -0.87 5.25 1.62
C SER A 69 -0.73 3.87 2.26
N LEU A 70 0.32 3.12 1.93
CA LEU A 70 0.69 1.87 2.58
C LEU A 70 0.94 2.08 4.08
N ARG A 71 1.76 3.07 4.45
CA ARG A 71 2.04 3.37 5.86
C ARG A 71 0.77 3.73 6.63
N LYS A 72 -0.10 4.55 6.03
CA LYS A 72 -1.39 4.92 6.62
C LYS A 72 -2.27 3.70 6.87
N GLU A 73 -2.36 2.80 5.90
CA GLU A 73 -3.21 1.60 6.00
C GLU A 73 -2.64 0.55 6.95
N ILE A 74 -1.31 0.35 6.96
CA ILE A 74 -0.63 -0.50 7.94
C ILE A 74 -0.92 0.00 9.35
N ARG A 75 -0.69 1.29 9.62
CA ARG A 75 -0.94 1.90 10.93
C ARG A 75 -2.41 1.76 11.35
N ARG A 76 -3.34 1.93 10.42
CA ARG A 76 -4.78 1.76 10.68
C ARG A 76 -5.08 0.33 11.14
N ARG A 77 -4.56 -0.69 10.43
CA ARG A 77 -4.83 -2.10 10.72
C ARG A 77 -4.12 -2.59 11.98
N THR A 78 -2.88 -2.15 12.23
CA THR A 78 -2.14 -2.53 13.45
C THR A 78 -2.72 -1.87 14.69
N ASN A 79 -3.19 -0.62 14.62
CA ASN A 79 -3.90 0.01 15.74
C ASN A 79 -5.23 -0.68 16.07
N ILE A 80 -6.01 -1.09 15.06
CA ILE A 80 -7.26 -1.84 15.30
C ILE A 80 -6.98 -3.15 16.04
N ASN A 81 -5.92 -3.86 15.66
CA ASN A 81 -5.53 -5.12 16.30
C ASN A 81 -4.94 -4.96 17.72
N HIS A 82 -4.71 -3.74 18.19
CA HIS A 82 -4.23 -3.48 19.55
C HIS A 82 -5.38 -3.26 20.55
N THR A 83 -6.64 -3.31 20.08
CA THR A 83 -7.85 -2.98 20.85
C THR A 83 -8.82 -4.15 21.05
N LEU A 84 -8.42 -5.37 20.65
CA LEU A 84 -9.18 -6.62 20.83
C LEU A 84 -8.28 -7.64 21.56
#